data_AF-A0AAD0TQL3-F1
#
_entry.id   AF-A0AAD0TQL3-F1
#
_cell.length_a   1.000
_cell.length_b   1.000
_cell.length_c   1.000
_cell.angle_alpha   90.00
_cell.angle_beta   90.00
_cell.angle_gamma   90.00
#
_symmetry.space_group_name_H-M   'P 1'
#
loop_
_entity.id
_entity.type
_entity.pdbx_description
1 polymer ?
#
loop_
_entity_poly.entity_id
_entity_poly.type
_entity_poly.pdbx_seq_one_letter_code
_entity_poly.pdbx_strand_id
1 'polypeptide(L)'
;MGWQPCGNQQSADNKNSGYNSFISKGLNAVAENRFDKALTYFDNALTQKPKDSKAKAYRDQTQAYLDTQSELKDGEVQKAVTTVTAVTKVTNGAKSLNTKLSNLKEKLVVGNSLNNNIQM
;
A
#
# COMPACT_ATOMS: atom_id res chain seq x y z
N MET A 1 -6.78 3.88 49.68
CA MET A 1 -5.96 2.84 49.02
C MET A 1 -5.85 3.22 47.56
N GLY A 2 -4.61 3.30 47.05
CA GLY A 2 -4.16 4.28 46.05
C GLY A 2 -4.71 4.17 44.63
N TRP A 3 -4.80 5.33 43.98
CA TRP A 3 -4.94 5.49 42.54
C TRP A 3 -3.58 5.29 41.88
N GLN A 4 -3.51 4.42 40.88
CA GLN A 4 -2.34 4.29 40.01
C GLN A 4 -2.51 5.26 38.82
N PRO A 5 -1.63 6.24 38.62
CA PRO A 5 -1.60 6.99 37.39
C PRO A 5 -0.94 6.14 36.31
N CYS A 6 -1.71 5.64 35.35
CA CYS A 6 -1.16 5.28 34.04
C CYS A 6 -0.72 6.58 33.37
N GLY A 7 0.59 6.83 33.36
CA GLY A 7 1.11 8.09 32.89
C GLY A 7 2.58 8.04 32.55
N ASN A 8 2.85 7.64 31.31
CA ASN A 8 3.83 8.32 30.48
C ASN A 8 5.32 8.14 30.85
N GLN A 9 5.93 7.11 30.27
CA GLN A 9 7.34 7.17 29.91
C GLN A 9 7.52 6.66 28.47
N GLN A 10 7.15 7.50 27.51
CA GLN A 10 7.64 7.37 26.14
C GLN A 10 8.73 8.41 25.94
N SER A 11 9.85 8.14 26.60
CA SER A 11 11.06 8.94 26.55
C SER A 11 11.84 8.65 25.27
N ALA A 12 12.14 9.71 24.53
CA ALA A 12 13.28 9.89 23.63
C ALA A 12 13.39 8.99 22.36
N ASP A 13 12.81 9.45 21.23
CA ASP A 13 13.49 9.56 19.91
C ASP A 13 12.57 10.31 18.91
N ASN A 14 12.55 11.64 19.00
CA ASN A 14 11.48 12.53 18.51
C ASN A 14 11.54 12.89 17.00
N LYS A 15 11.97 11.96 16.14
CA LYS A 15 11.77 12.06 14.67
C LYS A 15 11.49 10.71 14.02
N ASN A 16 11.88 9.60 14.64
CA ASN A 16 11.70 8.27 14.07
C ASN A 16 10.36 7.62 14.49
N SER A 17 9.80 8.02 15.63
CA SER A 17 8.53 7.50 16.16
C SER A 17 7.33 7.81 15.26
N GLY A 18 7.24 9.03 14.73
CA GLY A 18 6.20 9.45 13.80
C GLY A 18 6.25 8.64 12.49
N TYR A 19 7.42 8.57 11.86
CA TYR A 19 7.65 7.77 10.66
C TYR A 19 7.21 6.32 10.84
N ASN A 20 7.71 5.65 11.89
CA ASN A 20 7.41 4.24 12.09
C ASN A 20 5.91 4.03 12.40
N SER A 21 5.30 4.94 13.16
CA SER A 21 3.86 4.92 13.43
C SER A 21 3.05 5.03 12.15
N PHE A 22 3.41 5.93 11.25
CA PHE A 22 2.74 6.09 9.96
C PHE A 22 2.91 4.85 9.07
N ILE A 23 4.11 4.27 9.00
CA ILE A 23 4.33 3.02 8.26
C ILE A 23 3.43 1.89 8.81
N SER A 24 3.41 1.69 10.13
CA SER A 24 2.56 0.66 10.75
C SER A 24 1.07 0.91 10.52
N LYS A 25 0.60 2.15 10.66
CA LYS A 25 -0.80 2.53 10.39
C LYS A 25 -1.17 2.32 8.93
N GLY A 26 -0.28 2.65 8.00
CA GLY A 26 -0.46 2.41 6.57
C GLY A 26 -0.60 0.93 6.25
N LEU A 27 0.28 0.08 6.79
CA LEU A 27 0.20 -1.37 6.61
C LEU A 27 -1.06 -1.98 7.23
N ASN A 28 -1.47 -1.50 8.41
CA ASN A 28 -2.73 -1.92 9.03
C ASN A 28 -3.93 -1.53 8.15
N ALA A 29 -3.95 -0.31 7.62
CA ALA A 29 -5.00 0.12 6.71
C ALA A 29 -5.03 -0.73 5.41
N VAL A 30 -3.88 -1.14 4.87
CA VAL A 30 -3.81 -2.11 3.75
C VAL A 30 -4.41 -3.46 4.14
N ALA A 31 -4.14 -3.94 5.36
CA ALA A 31 -4.72 -5.19 5.86
C ALA A 31 -6.26 -5.07 5.99
N GLU A 32 -6.75 -3.91 6.44
CA GLU A 32 -8.18 -3.56 6.50
C GLU A 32 -8.79 -3.23 5.12
N ASN A 33 -8.04 -3.30 4.02
CA ASN A 33 -8.45 -2.90 2.66
C ASN A 33 -8.87 -1.42 2.54
N ARG A 34 -8.36 -0.56 3.42
CA ARG A 34 -8.55 0.89 3.42
C ARG A 34 -7.39 1.59 2.73
N PHE A 35 -7.28 1.42 1.41
CA PHE A 35 -6.14 1.88 0.63
C PHE A 35 -5.99 3.41 0.59
N ASP A 36 -7.07 4.18 0.56
CA ASP A 36 -7.02 5.65 0.63
C ASP A 36 -6.37 6.16 1.92
N LYS A 37 -6.73 5.54 3.05
CA LYS A 37 -6.12 5.85 4.35
C LYS A 37 -4.68 5.38 4.40
N ALA A 38 -4.39 4.19 3.86
CA ALA A 38 -3.03 3.68 3.78
C ALA A 38 -2.10 4.63 3.01
N LEU A 39 -2.56 5.13 1.87
CA LEU A 39 -1.84 6.10 1.06
C LEU A 39 -1.52 7.36 1.86
N THR A 40 -2.53 7.92 2.55
CA THR A 40 -2.36 9.09 3.41
C THR A 40 -1.31 8.85 4.49
N TYR A 41 -1.33 7.69 5.15
CA TYR A 41 -0.33 7.36 6.15
C TYR A 41 1.09 7.25 5.55
N PHE A 42 1.25 6.60 4.41
CA PHE A 42 2.57 6.52 3.76
C PHE A 42 3.08 7.87 3.26
N ASP A 43 2.18 8.77 2.83
CA ASP A 43 2.53 10.14 2.46
C ASP A 43 3.04 10.96 3.65
N ASN A 44 2.37 10.82 4.81
CA ASN A 44 2.86 11.38 6.08
C ASN A 44 4.23 10.79 6.49
N ALA A 45 4.47 9.50 6.25
CA ALA A 45 5.77 8.88 6.50
C ALA A 45 6.86 9.48 5.60
N LEU A 46 6.55 9.71 4.31
CA LEU A 46 7.45 10.37 3.36
C LEU A 46 7.68 11.84 3.68
N THR A 47 6.69 12.53 4.23
CA THR A 47 6.87 13.91 4.72
C THR A 47 7.94 13.97 5.80
N GLN A 48 8.00 12.96 6.67
CA GLN A 48 9.04 12.84 7.70
C GLN A 48 10.39 12.37 7.12
N LYS A 49 10.36 11.43 6.16
CA LYS A 49 11.56 10.88 5.50
C LYS A 49 11.38 10.79 3.98
N PRO A 50 11.57 11.90 3.25
CA PRO A 50 11.30 11.94 1.81
C PRO A 50 12.31 11.12 0.98
N LYS A 51 13.48 10.82 1.56
CA LYS A 51 14.53 9.99 0.96
C LYS A 51 14.37 8.50 1.27
N ASP A 52 13.32 8.10 1.99
CA ASP A 52 13.13 6.71 2.39
C ASP A 52 12.52 5.89 1.26
N SER A 53 13.33 5.00 0.67
CA SER A 53 12.91 4.17 -0.45
C SER A 53 11.79 3.18 -0.10
N LYS A 54 11.65 2.77 1.16
CA LYS A 54 10.58 1.84 1.60
C LYS A 54 9.24 2.55 1.67
N ALA A 55 9.18 3.70 2.36
CA ALA A 55 7.97 4.51 2.43
C ALA A 55 7.50 4.94 1.04
N LYS A 56 8.44 5.28 0.16
CA LYS A 56 8.16 5.58 -1.25
C LYS A 56 7.55 4.38 -1.97
N ALA A 57 8.17 3.21 -1.84
CA ALA A 57 7.65 1.99 -2.42
C ALA A 57 6.23 1.67 -1.90
N TYR A 58 5.97 1.85 -0.59
CA TYR A 58 4.66 1.52 0.00
C TYR A 58 3.57 2.48 -0.49
N ARG A 59 3.89 3.78 -0.56
CA ARG A 59 3.02 4.81 -1.14
C ARG A 59 2.71 4.48 -2.61
N ASP A 60 3.74 4.23 -3.42
CA ASP A 60 3.57 3.98 -4.85
C ASP A 60 2.78 2.69 -5.10
N GLN A 61 3.05 1.63 -4.33
CA GLN A 61 2.29 0.38 -4.35
C GLN A 61 0.81 0.58 -4.01
N THR A 62 0.52 1.40 -3.01
CA THR A 62 -0.85 1.69 -2.57
C THR A 62 -1.60 2.56 -3.59
N GLN A 63 -0.92 3.57 -4.14
CA GLN A 63 -1.47 4.42 -5.20
C GLN A 63 -1.81 3.59 -6.42
N ALA A 64 -0.87 2.77 -6.89
CA ALA A 64 -1.09 1.88 -8.02
C ALA A 64 -2.27 0.95 -7.81
N TYR A 65 -2.51 0.47 -6.59
CA TYR A 65 -3.70 -0.34 -6.28
C TYR A 65 -5.00 0.44 -6.50
N LEU A 66 -5.08 1.69 -6.02
CA LEU A 66 -6.24 2.58 -6.22
C LEU A 66 -6.44 2.95 -7.69
N ASP A 67 -5.34 3.25 -8.39
CA ASP A 67 -5.34 3.55 -9.82
C ASP A 67 -5.84 2.33 -10.61
N THR A 68 -5.30 1.15 -10.30
CA THR A 68 -5.72 -0.12 -10.92
C THR A 68 -7.22 -0.36 -10.70
N GLN A 69 -7.75 -0.10 -9.49
CA GLN A 69 -9.19 -0.22 -9.24
C GLN A 69 -10.02 0.78 -10.05
N SER A 70 -9.50 1.99 -10.27
CA SER A 70 -10.18 3.02 -11.05
C SER A 70 -10.15 2.67 -12.54
N GLU A 71 -8.99 2.30 -13.06
CA GLU A 71 -8.77 1.83 -14.43
C GLU A 71 -9.67 0.63 -14.76
N LEU A 72 -9.86 -0.30 -13.82
CA LEU A 72 -10.78 -1.42 -14.00
C LEU A 72 -12.24 -1.01 -14.13
N LYS A 73 -12.67 0.04 -13.40
CA LYS A 73 -14.02 0.59 -13.52
C LYS A 73 -14.21 1.29 -14.85
N ASP A 74 -13.14 1.90 -15.37
CA ASP A 74 -13.11 2.56 -16.67
C ASP A 74 -12.98 1.56 -17.84
N GLY A 75 -12.76 0.27 -17.56
CA GLY A 75 -12.54 -0.78 -18.57
C GLY A 75 -11.10 -0.84 -19.12
N GLU A 76 -10.19 -0.03 -18.57
CA GLU A 76 -8.78 0.10 -18.96
C GLU A 76 -7.91 -1.01 -18.35
N VAL A 77 -8.25 -2.28 -18.63
CA VAL A 77 -7.60 -3.46 -18.02
C VAL A 77 -6.10 -3.53 -18.34
N GLN A 78 -5.69 -3.13 -19.56
CA GLN A 78 -4.27 -3.12 -19.94
C GLN A 78 -3.46 -2.10 -19.13
N LYS A 79 -4.07 -0.94 -18.85
CA LYS A 79 -3.46 0.11 -18.03
C LYS A 79 -3.32 -0.38 -16.59
N ALA A 80 -4.38 -0.98 -16.05
CA ALA A 80 -4.40 -1.65 -14.74
C ALA A 80 -3.27 -2.68 -14.59
N VAL A 81 -3.09 -3.57 -15.57
CA VAL A 81 -2.01 -4.58 -15.57
C VAL A 81 -0.63 -3.92 -15.62
N THR A 82 -0.47 -2.85 -16.40
CA THR A 82 0.81 -2.14 -16.51
C THR A 82 1.18 -1.45 -15.20
N THR A 83 0.22 -0.74 -14.61
CA THR A 83 0.35 -0.02 -13.32
C THR A 83 0.76 -0.97 -12.20
N VAL A 84 0.05 -2.08 -12.01
CA VAL A 84 0.38 -3.08 -10.97
C VAL A 84 1.72 -3.80 -11.25
N THR A 85 2.07 -4.01 -12.51
CA THR A 85 3.33 -4.67 -12.90
C THR A 85 4.55 -3.78 -12.60
N ALA A 86 4.43 -2.46 -12.74
CA ALA A 86 5.51 -1.55 -12.40
C ALA A 86 5.83 -1.59 -10.89
N VAL A 87 4.82 -1.56 -10.03
CA VAL A 87 5.01 -1.50 -8.57
C VAL A 87 5.32 -2.84 -7.91
N THR A 88 5.04 -3.96 -8.57
CA THR A 88 5.43 -5.31 -8.10
C THR A 88 6.91 -5.59 -8.31
N LYS A 89 7.56 -4.94 -9.28
CA LYS A 89 9.01 -5.02 -9.52
C LYS A 89 9.84 -4.21 -8.50
N VAL A 90 9.21 -3.40 -7.66
CA VAL A 90 9.91 -2.57 -6.67
C VAL A 90 10.43 -3.43 -5.52
N THR A 91 11.76 -3.52 -5.40
CA THR A 91 12.48 -4.37 -4.44
C THR A 91 12.35 -3.96 -2.97
N ASN A 92 11.92 -2.73 -2.69
CA ASN A 92 11.74 -2.19 -1.33
C ASN A 92 10.28 -2.12 -0.85
N GLY A 93 9.36 -2.76 -1.57
CA GLY A 93 7.94 -2.78 -1.25
C GLY A 93 7.58 -3.58 0.01
N ALA A 94 6.38 -3.39 0.56
CA ALA A 94 5.98 -4.12 1.75
C ALA A 94 5.59 -5.53 1.33
N LYS A 95 6.04 -6.56 2.05
CA LYS A 95 5.74 -7.95 1.69
C LYS A 95 4.22 -8.17 1.55
N SER A 96 3.44 -7.66 2.50
CA SER A 96 1.97 -7.75 2.49
C SER A 96 1.34 -7.04 1.29
N LEU A 97 1.85 -5.86 0.91
CA LEU A 97 1.41 -5.13 -0.28
C LEU A 97 1.80 -5.89 -1.54
N ASN A 98 3.04 -6.37 -1.64
CA ASN A 98 3.54 -7.13 -2.78
C ASN A 98 2.70 -8.40 -3.00
N THR A 99 2.38 -9.14 -1.94
CA THR A 99 1.48 -10.30 -2.05
C THR A 99 0.10 -9.89 -2.57
N LYS A 100 -0.53 -8.85 -2.01
CA LYS A 100 -1.85 -8.37 -2.49
C LYS A 100 -1.80 -7.89 -3.95
N LEU A 101 -0.76 -7.15 -4.33
CA LEU A 101 -0.55 -6.63 -5.69
C LEU A 101 -0.26 -7.76 -6.69
N SER A 102 0.51 -8.77 -6.30
CA SER A 102 0.79 -9.94 -7.13
C SER A 102 -0.47 -10.76 -7.37
N ASN A 103 -1.27 -10.99 -6.33
CA ASN A 103 -2.59 -11.62 -6.47
C ASN A 103 -3.53 -10.79 -7.35
N LEU A 104 -3.53 -9.47 -7.18
CA LEU A 104 -4.32 -8.57 -8.02
C LEU A 104 -3.88 -8.67 -9.48
N LYS A 105 -2.58 -8.58 -9.75
CA LYS A 105 -2.00 -8.72 -11.09
C LYS A 105 -2.40 -10.06 -11.72
N GLU A 106 -2.27 -11.15 -10.99
CA GLU A 106 -2.65 -12.48 -11.48
C GLU A 106 -4.15 -12.52 -11.82
N LYS A 107 -5.01 -12.02 -10.94
CA LYS A 107 -6.45 -11.92 -11.20
C LYS A 107 -6.78 -11.09 -12.44
N LEU A 108 -6.03 -10.02 -12.68
CA LEU A 108 -6.21 -9.16 -13.87
C LEU A 108 -5.78 -9.86 -15.15
N VAL A 109 -4.63 -10.51 -15.13
CA VAL A 109 -4.11 -11.26 -16.29
C VAL A 109 -5.02 -12.45 -16.61
N VAL A 110 -5.41 -13.22 -15.60
CA VAL A 110 -6.31 -14.37 -15.75
C VAL A 110 -7.71 -13.92 -16.16
N GLY A 111 -8.27 -12.88 -15.53
CA GLY A 111 -9.59 -12.33 -15.88
C GLY A 111 -9.65 -11.80 -17.32
N ASN A 112 -8.58 -11.16 -17.79
CA ASN A 112 -8.46 -10.73 -19.19
C ASN A 112 -8.29 -11.92 -20.15
N SER A 113 -7.58 -12.97 -19.73
CA SER A 113 -7.35 -14.18 -20.53
C SER A 113 -8.60 -15.07 -20.66
N LEU A 114 -9.45 -15.11 -19.63
CA LEU A 114 -10.73 -15.85 -19.67
C LEU A 114 -11.77 -15.17 -20.58
N ASN A 115 -11.77 -13.84 -20.66
CA ASN A 115 -12.64 -13.11 -21.58
C ASN A 115 -12.28 -13.27 -23.07
N ASN A 116 -11.06 -13.73 -23.39
CA ASN A 116 -10.63 -14.01 -24.76
C ASN A 116 -10.89 -15.46 -25.22
N ASN A 117 -11.52 -16.31 -24.39
CA ASN A 117 -11.77 -17.72 -24.73
C ASN A 117 -13.26 -18.12 -24.71
N ILE A 118 -14.19 -17.17 -24.86
CA ILE A 118 -15.63 -17.45 -25.08
C ILE A 118 -16.07 -16.90 -26.45
N GLN A 119 -15.19 -16.94 -27.46
CA GLN A 119 -15.50 -16.58 -28.86
C GLN A 119 -14.97 -17.61 -29.88
N MET A 120 -14.92 -18.90 -29.54
CA MET A 120 -14.83 -19.96 -30.56
C MET A 120 -15.88 -21.02 -30.32
#